data_AF-A0A3D0TW54-F1
#
_entry.id   AF-A0A3D0TW54-F1
#
_cell.length_a   1.000
_cell.length_b   1.000
_cell.length_c   1.000
_cell.angle_alpha   90.00
_cell.angle_beta   90.00
_cell.angle_gamma   90.00
#
_symmetry.space_group_name_H-M   'P 1'
#
loop_
_entity.id
_entity.type
_entity.pdbx_description
1 polymer ?
#
loop_
_entity_poly.entity_id
_entity_poly.type
_entity_poly.pdbx_seq_one_letter_code
_entity_poly.pdbx_strand_id
1 'polypeptide(L)'
;MRERRQLSKDEKQVLEDLKSDTSPLKKQIHVFRGILEPLRNDDDDSAATKGDVLHPLTYQSTSTAPTVALVFAQEIDKSSWPRNLSRSGDPSEPIKAIIEIEVHEGVLAIVTNVLEREILIAPKQPMRILDYAQNRQVGDFTIDHYYQAEAMPR
;
A
#
# COMPACT_ATOMS: atom_id res chain seq x y z
N MET A 1 18.84 17.65 8.66
CA MET A 1 17.57 18.37 8.85
C MET A 1 16.66 18.05 7.66
N ARG A 2 15.54 17.32 7.85
CA ARG A 2 14.59 17.03 6.76
C ARG A 2 13.75 18.29 6.51
N GLU A 3 13.90 18.92 5.35
CA GLU A 3 13.00 19.99 4.93
C GLU A 3 11.58 19.42 4.84
N ARG A 4 10.72 19.88 5.75
CA ARG A 4 9.28 19.60 5.69
C ARG A 4 8.75 20.33 4.46
N ARG A 5 8.53 19.61 3.35
CA ARG A 5 7.79 20.13 2.20
C ARG A 5 6.50 20.74 2.73
N GLN A 6 6.33 22.05 2.57
CA GLN A 6 5.09 22.70 2.94
C GLN A 6 4.04 22.27 1.92
N LEU A 7 3.01 21.59 2.41
CA LEU A 7 1.86 21.24 1.59
C LEU A 7 1.16 22.51 1.11
N SER A 8 0.70 22.50 -0.13
CA SER A 8 -0.15 23.55 -0.67
C SER A 8 -1.46 23.66 0.12
N LYS A 9 -2.18 24.77 -0.03
CA LYS A 9 -3.48 24.95 0.63
C LYS A 9 -4.47 23.84 0.22
N ASP A 10 -4.43 23.45 -1.04
CA ASP A 10 -5.33 22.44 -1.61
C ASP A 10 -4.94 21.03 -1.13
N GLU A 11 -3.65 20.71 -1.09
CA GLU A 11 -3.15 19.44 -0.54
C GLU A 11 -3.51 19.27 0.94
N LYS A 12 -3.47 20.36 1.72
CA LYS A 12 -3.92 20.35 3.12
C LYS A 12 -5.41 20.08 3.24
N GLN A 13 -6.23 20.70 2.40
CA GLN A 13 -7.67 20.49 2.43
C GLN A 13 -8.01 19.04 2.12
N VAL A 14 -7.42 18.46 1.06
CA VAL A 14 -7.61 17.05 0.71
C VAL A 14 -7.21 16.13 1.86
N LEU A 15 -6.09 16.40 2.54
CA LEU A 15 -5.67 15.59 3.69
C LEU A 15 -6.62 15.70 4.89
N GLU A 16 -7.22 16.86 5.13
CA GLU A 16 -8.24 17.01 6.17
C GLU A 16 -9.53 16.28 5.81
N ASP A 17 -9.95 16.35 4.54
CA ASP A 17 -11.13 15.62 4.03
C ASP A 17 -10.92 14.10 4.16
N LEU A 18 -9.74 13.59 3.76
CA LEU A 18 -9.40 12.17 3.95
C LEU A 18 -9.41 11.76 5.42
N LYS A 19 -8.93 12.62 6.33
CA LYS A 19 -8.97 12.32 7.77
C LYS A 19 -10.40 12.29 8.31
N SER A 20 -11.29 13.17 7.85
CA SER A 20 -12.69 13.17 8.28
C SER A 20 -13.44 11.92 7.83
N ASP A 21 -13.08 11.39 6.65
CA ASP A 21 -13.74 10.21 6.07
C ASP A 21 -13.14 8.89 6.59
N THR A 22 -11.97 8.96 7.23
CA THR A 22 -11.32 7.80 7.83
C THR A 22 -12.10 7.32 9.05
N SER A 23 -12.54 6.07 9.02
CA SER A 23 -13.27 5.45 10.13
C SER A 23 -12.79 4.03 10.42
N PRO A 24 -12.99 3.51 11.65
CA PRO A 24 -12.70 2.12 11.94
C PRO A 24 -13.56 1.19 11.08
N LEU A 25 -12.94 0.20 10.46
CA LEU A 25 -13.65 -0.83 9.73
C LEU A 25 -14.54 -1.64 10.67
N LYS A 26 -15.78 -1.87 10.25
CA LYS A 26 -16.79 -2.64 11.01
C LYS A 26 -16.68 -4.15 10.85
N LYS A 27 -15.83 -4.60 9.93
CA LYS A 27 -15.56 -6.00 9.65
C LYS A 27 -14.21 -6.14 8.99
N GLN A 28 -13.65 -7.32 9.11
CA GLN A 28 -12.48 -7.72 8.35
C GLN A 28 -12.77 -7.69 6.84
N ILE A 29 -11.78 -7.23 6.07
CA ILE A 29 -11.82 -7.21 4.61
C ILE A 29 -10.49 -7.65 4.03
N HIS A 30 -10.54 -8.12 2.79
CA HIS A 30 -9.38 -8.62 2.07
C HIS A 30 -9.09 -7.72 0.87
N VAL A 31 -7.85 -7.23 0.76
CA VAL A 31 -7.45 -6.26 -0.25
C VAL A 31 -6.07 -6.56 -0.82
N PHE A 32 -5.77 -5.93 -1.94
CA PHE A 32 -4.55 -6.09 -2.69
C PHE A 32 -3.93 -4.73 -2.99
N ARG A 33 -2.61 -4.67 -3.00
CA ARG A 33 -1.85 -3.48 -3.40
C ARG A 33 -0.74 -3.88 -4.35
N GLY A 34 -0.77 -3.38 -5.58
CA GLY A 34 0.36 -3.46 -6.50
C GLY A 34 1.41 -2.41 -6.14
N ILE A 35 2.68 -2.79 -6.20
CA ILE A 35 3.81 -1.87 -5.98
C ILE A 35 4.92 -2.18 -7.02
N LEU A 36 5.63 -1.14 -7.44
CA LEU A 36 6.65 -1.25 -8.49
C LEU A 36 8.00 -1.78 -8.00
N GLU A 37 8.21 -1.78 -6.69
CA GLU A 37 9.45 -2.21 -6.05
C GLU A 37 9.12 -3.13 -4.86
N PRO A 38 9.96 -4.14 -4.57
CA PRO A 38 9.77 -5.01 -3.41
C PRO A 38 9.72 -4.19 -2.12
N LEU A 39 8.91 -4.63 -1.14
CA LEU A 39 8.94 -4.03 0.19
C LEU A 39 10.33 -4.20 0.77
N ARG A 40 10.89 -3.13 1.34
CA ARG A 40 12.19 -3.15 2.00
C ARG A 40 12.06 -2.84 3.48
N ASN A 41 12.97 -3.41 4.27
CA ASN A 41 13.11 -3.09 5.67
C ASN A 41 13.90 -1.78 5.83
N ASP A 42 13.47 -0.93 6.76
CA ASP A 42 14.05 0.41 6.94
C ASP A 42 15.49 0.36 7.50
N ASP A 43 15.87 -0.76 8.14
CA ASP A 43 17.15 -0.89 8.86
C ASP A 43 18.31 -1.40 8.00
N ASP A 44 18.06 -2.20 6.95
CA ASP A 44 19.12 -2.88 6.20
C ASP A 44 18.95 -2.90 4.67
N ASP A 45 17.93 -2.23 4.13
CA ASP A 45 17.60 -2.19 2.69
C ASP A 45 17.34 -3.60 2.08
N SER A 46 17.14 -4.62 2.92
CA SER A 46 16.76 -5.97 2.50
C SER A 46 15.25 -6.06 2.25
N ALA A 47 14.82 -7.08 1.51
CA ALA A 47 13.40 -7.31 1.29
C ALA A 47 12.70 -7.61 2.62
N ALA A 48 11.52 -7.02 2.86
CA ALA A 48 10.73 -7.28 4.05
C ALA A 48 10.42 -8.78 4.16
N THR A 49 10.63 -9.33 5.34
CA THR A 49 10.49 -10.75 5.64
C THR A 49 9.36 -11.00 6.63
N LYS A 50 9.01 -12.28 6.80
CA LYS A 50 7.99 -12.71 7.74
C LYS A 50 8.30 -12.23 9.16
N GLY A 51 7.34 -11.55 9.77
CA GLY A 51 7.42 -10.98 11.12
C GLY A 51 7.71 -9.49 11.13
N ASP A 52 8.20 -8.92 10.03
CA ASP A 52 8.44 -7.47 9.94
C ASP A 52 7.13 -6.69 10.07
N VAL A 53 7.18 -5.59 10.82
CA VAL A 53 6.03 -4.69 11.03
C VAL A 53 6.33 -3.33 10.42
N LEU A 54 5.65 -3.05 9.31
CA LEU A 54 5.76 -1.82 8.56
C LEU A 54 4.78 -0.78 9.10
N HIS A 55 5.17 0.49 9.05
CA HIS A 55 4.33 1.63 9.47
C HIS A 55 4.24 2.65 8.34
N PRO A 56 3.42 2.38 7.30
CA PRO A 56 3.37 3.22 6.12
C PRO A 56 3.02 4.68 6.46
N LEU A 57 3.79 5.66 5.99
CA LEU A 57 3.62 7.05 6.42
C LEU A 57 2.51 7.81 5.69
N THR A 58 1.94 7.20 4.65
CA THR A 58 0.89 7.76 3.79
C THR A 58 -0.31 6.83 3.74
N TYR A 59 -1.44 7.31 3.21
CA TYR A 59 -2.58 6.45 2.92
C TYR A 59 -2.16 5.36 1.93
N GLN A 60 -2.54 4.12 2.22
CA GLN A 60 -2.29 3.00 1.32
C GLN A 60 -3.54 2.78 0.47
N SER A 61 -3.49 3.22 -0.79
CA SER A 61 -4.46 2.78 -1.80
C SER A 61 -4.33 1.28 -2.04
N THR A 62 -5.46 0.59 -1.96
CA THR A 62 -5.61 -0.86 -2.11
C THR A 62 -6.91 -1.15 -2.85
N SER A 63 -7.03 -2.33 -3.46
CA SER A 63 -8.25 -2.78 -4.11
C SER A 63 -8.70 -4.13 -3.61
N THR A 64 -10.01 -4.38 -3.54
CA THR A 64 -10.57 -5.73 -3.30
C THR A 64 -10.34 -6.69 -4.46
N ALA A 65 -9.90 -6.20 -5.63
CA ALA A 65 -9.63 -7.02 -6.80
C ALA A 65 -8.12 -6.99 -7.14
N PRO A 66 -7.45 -8.16 -7.23
CA PRO A 66 -6.01 -8.21 -7.49
C PRO A 66 -5.65 -7.66 -8.87
N THR A 67 -6.49 -7.91 -9.89
CA THR A 67 -6.27 -7.40 -11.25
C THR A 67 -6.29 -5.87 -11.31
N VAL A 68 -7.17 -5.23 -10.51
CA VAL A 68 -7.28 -3.77 -10.42
C VAL A 68 -6.05 -3.20 -9.70
N ALA A 69 -5.64 -3.82 -8.59
CA ALA A 69 -4.45 -3.41 -7.84
C ALA A 69 -3.17 -3.47 -8.69
N LEU A 70 -3.11 -4.40 -9.64
CA LEU A 70 -2.01 -4.52 -10.58
C LEU A 70 -2.05 -3.36 -11.60
N VAL A 71 -3.17 -3.11 -12.26
CA VAL A 71 -3.27 -2.04 -13.29
C VAL A 71 -2.91 -0.65 -12.73
N PHE A 72 -3.42 -0.29 -11.55
CA PHE A 72 -3.14 1.04 -10.97
C PHE A 72 -1.68 1.27 -10.62
N ALA A 73 -0.92 0.22 -10.28
CA ALA A 73 0.50 0.37 -9.98
C ALA A 73 1.33 0.83 -11.19
N GLN A 74 0.84 0.63 -12.43
CA GLN A 74 1.50 1.10 -13.66
C GLN A 74 1.29 2.60 -13.92
N GLU A 75 0.25 3.22 -13.33
CA GLU A 75 -0.18 4.59 -13.65
C GLU A 75 0.28 5.65 -12.62
N ILE A 76 0.86 5.26 -11.48
CA ILE A 76 1.17 6.19 -10.39
C ILE A 76 2.50 6.93 -10.59
N ASP A 77 2.44 8.27 -10.59
CA ASP A 77 3.59 9.17 -10.60
C ASP A 77 4.51 8.94 -9.37
N LYS A 78 5.78 8.65 -9.69
CA LYS A 78 6.91 8.32 -8.80
C LYS A 78 7.25 9.41 -7.78
N SER A 79 6.71 10.62 -7.96
CA SER A 79 7.03 11.79 -7.14
C SER A 79 6.41 11.78 -5.73
N SER A 80 5.46 10.88 -5.47
CA SER A 80 4.64 10.84 -4.23
C SER A 80 5.08 9.81 -3.17
N TRP A 81 6.10 8.98 -3.46
CA TRP A 81 6.53 7.92 -2.55
C TRP A 81 7.57 8.40 -1.51
N PRO A 82 7.56 7.84 -0.28
CA PRO A 82 8.63 8.07 0.68
C PRO A 82 9.99 7.68 0.06
N ARG A 83 11.01 8.53 0.24
CA ARG A 83 12.32 8.50 -0.44
C ARG A 83 13.20 7.24 -0.22
N ASN A 84 12.66 6.20 0.41
CA ASN A 84 13.33 4.90 0.59
C ASN A 84 13.05 3.91 -0.55
N LEU A 85 12.29 4.32 -1.59
CA LEU A 85 12.09 3.54 -2.81
C LEU A 85 12.83 4.24 -3.95
N SER A 86 13.96 3.65 -4.30
CA SER A 86 14.99 4.24 -5.14
C SER A 86 14.60 4.25 -6.61
N ARG A 87 14.21 5.44 -7.10
CA ARG A 87 14.51 6.01 -8.43
C ARG A 87 15.01 5.00 -9.49
N SER A 88 14.08 4.42 -10.25
CA SER A 88 14.08 4.35 -11.72
C SER A 88 13.16 3.20 -12.15
N GLY A 89 12.00 3.50 -12.72
CA GLY A 89 11.19 2.47 -13.36
C GLY A 89 10.45 3.04 -14.56
N ASP A 90 10.80 2.75 -15.79
CA ASP A 90 9.99 3.13 -16.96
C ASP A 90 8.51 2.73 -16.70
N PRO A 91 7.47 3.55 -16.98
CA PRO A 91 6.06 3.11 -16.90
C PRO A 91 5.73 1.89 -17.79
N SER A 92 6.66 1.46 -18.66
CA SER A 92 6.62 0.15 -19.31
C SER A 92 7.06 -1.02 -18.42
N GLU A 93 7.58 -0.77 -17.22
CA GLU A 93 8.07 -1.80 -16.33
C GLU A 93 6.92 -2.57 -15.68
N PRO A 94 6.96 -3.91 -15.74
CA PRO A 94 5.95 -4.74 -15.12
C PRO A 94 5.94 -4.52 -13.61
N ILE A 95 4.77 -4.73 -13.02
CA ILE A 95 4.60 -4.69 -11.57
C ILE A 95 5.45 -5.78 -10.97
N LYS A 96 6.45 -5.39 -10.18
CA LYS A 96 7.40 -6.33 -9.58
C LYS A 96 6.85 -6.95 -8.31
N ALA A 97 5.87 -6.32 -7.66
CA ALA A 97 5.34 -6.86 -6.41
C ALA A 97 3.85 -6.62 -6.17
N ILE A 98 3.23 -7.55 -5.46
CA ILE A 98 1.87 -7.43 -4.94
C ILE A 98 1.85 -7.78 -3.46
N ILE A 99 1.05 -7.03 -2.71
CA ILE A 99 0.76 -7.29 -1.30
C ILE A 99 -0.69 -7.72 -1.20
N GLU A 100 -0.92 -8.94 -0.74
CA GLU A 100 -2.22 -9.45 -0.27
C GLU A 100 -2.36 -9.08 1.21
N ILE A 101 -3.40 -8.32 1.56
CA ILE A 101 -3.55 -7.73 2.89
C ILE A 101 -4.89 -8.15 3.50
N GLU A 102 -4.80 -8.82 4.65
CA GLU A 102 -5.93 -9.01 5.56
C GLU A 102 -6.09 -7.76 6.44
N VAL A 103 -7.16 -6.99 6.23
CA VAL A 103 -7.41 -5.76 7.01
C VAL A 103 -8.42 -6.08 8.10
N HIS A 104 -7.97 -6.08 9.35
CA HIS A 104 -8.78 -6.49 10.49
C HIS A 104 -9.86 -5.45 10.85
N GLU A 105 -10.91 -5.92 11.54
CA GLU A 105 -11.89 -5.03 12.19
C GLU A 105 -11.19 -4.03 13.12
N GLY A 106 -11.63 -2.77 13.11
CA GLY A 106 -11.05 -1.70 13.92
C GLY A 106 -9.88 -0.96 13.26
N VAL A 107 -9.34 -1.45 12.14
CA VAL A 107 -8.36 -0.69 11.33
C VAL A 107 -9.00 0.59 10.80
N LEU A 108 -8.28 1.70 10.87
CA LEU A 108 -8.71 2.96 10.30
C LEU A 108 -8.53 2.93 8.78
N ALA A 109 -9.62 3.10 8.04
CA ALA A 109 -9.61 3.14 6.59
C ALA A 109 -10.72 4.02 6.03
N ILE A 110 -10.61 4.34 4.74
CA ILE A 110 -11.69 4.91 3.93
C ILE A 110 -12.10 3.80 2.98
N VAL A 111 -13.36 3.37 3.04
CA VAL A 111 -13.95 2.47 2.06
C VAL A 111 -14.59 3.36 1.01
N THR A 112 -13.98 3.43 -0.18
CA THR A 112 -14.58 4.20 -1.27
C THR A 112 -15.79 3.43 -1.82
N ASN A 113 -16.56 4.03 -2.74
CA ASN A 113 -17.80 3.41 -3.21
C ASN A 113 -17.53 2.00 -3.78
N VAL A 114 -18.47 1.07 -3.60
CA VAL A 114 -18.39 -0.35 -4.00
C VAL A 114 -17.97 -0.54 -5.47
N LEU A 115 -18.26 0.44 -6.33
CA LEU A 115 -17.87 0.44 -7.73
C LEU A 115 -16.36 0.62 -7.95
N GLU A 116 -15.71 1.44 -7.13
CA GLU A 116 -14.29 1.76 -7.24
C GLU A 116 -13.41 0.64 -6.67
N ARG A 117 -14.01 -0.25 -5.85
CA ARG A 117 -13.33 -1.38 -5.20
C ARG A 117 -12.11 -0.95 -4.39
N GLU A 118 -11.95 0.35 -4.13
CA GLU A 118 -10.77 0.93 -3.51
C GLU A 118 -10.99 1.12 -2.01
N ILE A 119 -9.94 0.82 -1.26
CA ILE A 119 -9.87 1.02 0.17
C ILE A 119 -8.56 1.74 0.46
N LEU A 120 -8.65 2.87 1.16
CA LEU A 120 -7.49 3.64 1.61
C LEU A 120 -7.22 3.29 3.07
N ILE A 121 -6.18 2.50 3.35
CA ILE A 121 -5.76 2.23 4.73
C ILE A 121 -5.04 3.47 5.27
N ALA A 122 -5.40 3.91 6.48
CA ALA A 122 -4.86 5.12 7.07
C ALA A 122 -3.33 5.05 7.28
N PRO A 123 -2.63 6.20 7.25
CA PRO A 123 -1.21 6.26 7.59
C PRO A 123 -0.93 5.68 8.97
N LYS A 124 0.29 5.17 9.19
CA LYS A 124 0.80 4.61 10.45
C LYS A 124 -0.03 3.45 11.02
N GLN A 125 -0.87 2.83 10.20
CA GLN A 125 -1.48 1.56 10.57
C GLN A 125 -0.39 0.49 10.55
N PRO A 126 -0.21 -0.28 11.63
CA PRO A 126 0.79 -1.34 11.65
C PRO A 126 0.39 -2.44 10.66
N MET A 127 1.32 -2.77 9.76
CA MET A 127 1.16 -3.82 8.76
C MET A 127 2.24 -4.88 8.96
N ARG A 128 1.85 -6.09 9.35
CA ARG A 128 2.76 -7.21 9.62
C ARG A 128 2.87 -8.11 8.40
N ILE A 129 4.09 -8.43 7.99
CA ILE A 129 4.34 -9.41 6.92
C ILE A 129 4.19 -10.82 7.48
N LEU A 130 3.32 -11.61 6.87
CA LEU A 130 3.01 -12.99 7.25
C LEU A 130 3.78 -14.00 6.43
N ASP A 131 4.01 -13.69 5.15
CA ASP A 131 4.73 -14.56 4.23
C ASP A 131 5.30 -13.78 3.04
N TYR A 132 6.31 -14.36 2.40
CA TYR A 132 6.97 -13.84 1.21
C TYR A 132 7.29 -14.97 0.24
N ALA A 133 6.92 -14.79 -1.03
CA ALA A 133 7.23 -15.73 -2.11
C ALA A 133 7.72 -15.00 -3.35
N GLN A 134 8.59 -15.63 -4.13
CA GLN A 134 9.03 -15.14 -5.43
C GLN A 134 8.34 -15.87 -6.57
N ASN A 135 8.13 -15.17 -7.70
CA ASN A 135 7.57 -15.73 -8.94
C ASN A 135 6.22 -16.43 -8.73
N ARG A 136 5.31 -15.80 -7.97
CA ARG A 136 4.00 -16.39 -7.66
C ARG A 136 2.99 -16.05 -8.74
N GLN A 137 2.17 -17.04 -9.10
CA GLN A 137 1.03 -16.84 -9.98
C GLN A 137 -0.14 -16.20 -9.21
N VAL A 138 -0.66 -15.08 -9.70
CA VAL A 138 -1.83 -14.38 -9.16
C VAL A 138 -2.80 -14.12 -10.31
N GLY A 139 -3.81 -14.98 -10.44
CA GLY A 139 -4.66 -15.02 -11.64
C GLY A 139 -3.82 -15.31 -12.88
N ASP A 140 -3.91 -14.45 -13.89
CA ASP A 140 -3.18 -14.57 -15.14
C ASP A 140 -1.76 -13.95 -15.11
N PHE A 141 -1.36 -13.38 -13.96
CA PHE A 141 -0.07 -12.67 -13.82
C PHE A 141 0.94 -13.50 -13.04
N THR A 142 2.19 -13.54 -13.51
CA THR A 142 3.34 -13.94 -12.69
C THR A 142 3.92 -12.70 -12.02
N ILE A 143 4.00 -12.70 -10.69
CA ILE A 143 4.53 -11.58 -9.91
C ILE A 143 5.86 -11.96 -9.29
N ASP A 144 6.89 -11.14 -9.50
CA ASP A 144 8.26 -11.40 -9.03
C ASP A 144 8.34 -11.51 -7.51
N HIS A 145 7.61 -10.64 -6.79
CA HIS A 145 7.57 -10.59 -5.33
C HIS A 145 6.13 -10.55 -4.81
N TYR A 146 5.76 -11.58 -4.06
CA TYR A 146 4.45 -11.69 -3.44
C TYR A 146 4.58 -11.61 -1.93
N TYR A 147 3.80 -10.72 -1.32
CA TYR A 147 3.73 -10.57 0.12
C TYR A 147 2.33 -10.92 0.62
N GLN A 148 2.26 -11.70 1.69
CA GLN A 148 1.07 -11.77 2.52
C GLN A 148 1.29 -10.90 3.74
N ALA A 149 0.30 -10.09 4.08
CA ALA A 149 0.35 -9.18 5.20
C ALA A 149 -1.00 -9.10 5.90
N GLU A 150 -0.97 -8.58 7.13
CA GLU A 150 -2.18 -8.16 7.84
C GLU A 150 -2.02 -6.71 8.29
N ALA A 151 -3.09 -5.93 8.21
CA ALA A 151 -3.20 -4.63 8.83
C ALA A 151 -3.98 -4.79 10.15
N MET A 152 -3.35 -4.41 11.26
CA MET A 152 -3.90 -4.57 12.62
C MET A 152 -4.37 -3.23 13.18
N PRO A 153 -5.37 -3.18 14.07
CA PRO A 153 -5.71 -1.98 14.83
C PRO A 153 -4.48 -1.42 15.59
N ARG A 154 -4.51 -0.12 15.88
CA ARG A 154 -3.47 0.53 16.69
C ARG A 154 -3.68 0.26 18.18
#